data_AF-A0A938Q700-F1
#
_entry.id   AF-A0A938Q700-F1
#
_cell.length_a   1.000
_cell.length_b   1.000
_cell.length_c   1.000
_cell.angle_alpha   90.00
_cell.angle_beta   90.00
_cell.angle_gamma   90.00
#
_symmetry.space_group_name_H-M   'P 1'
#
loop_
_entity.id
_entity.type
_entity.pdbx_description
1 polymer ?
#
loop_
_entity_poly.entity_id
_entity_poly.type
_entity_poly.pdbx_seq_one_letter_code
_entity_poly.pdbx_strand_id
1 'polypeptide(L)' 'MVSFRHRGLRSFFTTGSKVGIQPDHADRLRLILGRLDASVTPLDMDLPGLRLHSLRGGNAALVDYEDYHSP' A
#
# COMPACT_ATOMS: atom_id res chain seq x y z
N MET A 1 4.88 10.54 -2.44
CA MET A 1 4.99 9.11 -2.06
C MET A 1 6.45 8.72 -1.95
N VAL A 2 6.91 8.23 -0.79
CA VAL A 2 8.35 8.15 -0.46
C VAL A 2 9.01 6.85 -0.92
N SER A 3 8.30 5.72 -0.88
CA SER A 3 8.83 4.43 -1.31
C SER A 3 7.71 3.45 -1.69
N PHE A 4 8.09 2.40 -2.41
CA PHE A 4 7.18 1.31 -2.80
C PHE A 4 7.81 -0.03 -2.41
N ARG A 5 7.09 -0.83 -1.62
CA ARG A 5 7.44 -2.24 -1.39
C ARG A 5 7.21 -3.11 -2.62
N HIS A 6 6.18 -2.79 -3.42
CA HIS A 6 5.77 -3.58 -4.58
C HIS A 6 6.28 -2.98 -5.89
N ARG A 7 7.11 -3.72 -6.64
CA ARG A 7 7.73 -3.24 -7.89
C ARG A 7 6.72 -2.91 -9.01
N GLY A 8 5.67 -3.73 -9.16
CA GLY A 8 4.60 -3.48 -10.13
C GLY A 8 3.86 -2.15 -9.90
N LEU A 9 3.40 -1.89 -8.67
CA LEU A 9 2.78 -0.61 -8.30
C LEU A 9 3.71 0.58 -8.52
N ARG A 10 5.02 0.46 -8.22
CA ARG A 10 5.99 1.51 -8.53
C ARG A 10 6.02 1.80 -10.02
N SER A 11 6.19 0.76 -10.84
CA SER A 11 6.26 0.89 -12.30
C SER A 11 4.98 1.50 -12.88
N PHE A 12 3.82 1.04 -12.41
CA PHE A 12 2.53 1.56 -12.81
C PHE A 12 2.37 3.03 -12.46
N PHE A 13 2.77 3.44 -11.25
CA PHE A 13 2.72 4.85 -10.83
C PHE A 13 3.66 5.73 -11.66
N THR A 14 4.90 5.30 -11.89
CA THR A 14 5.92 6.14 -12.54
C THR A 14 5.82 6.17 -14.06
N THR A 15 5.40 5.07 -14.69
CA THR A 15 5.42 4.94 -16.17
C THR A 15 4.06 4.64 -16.78
N GLY A 16 3.05 4.30 -15.97
CA GLY A 16 1.78 3.76 -16.47
C GLY A 16 1.82 2.30 -16.91
N SER A 17 2.96 1.62 -16.81
CA SER A 17 3.09 0.20 -17.17
C SER A 17 2.21 -0.68 -16.29
N LYS A 18 1.35 -1.49 -16.91
CA LYS A 18 0.47 -2.44 -16.23
C LYS A 18 1.16 -3.77 -15.87
N VAL A 19 2.45 -3.91 -16.18
CA VAL A 19 3.22 -5.11 -15.85
C VAL A 19 3.35 -5.27 -14.33
N GLY A 20 2.98 -6.44 -13.82
CA GLY A 20 3.06 -6.75 -12.40
C GLY A 20 1.94 -6.14 -11.55
N ILE A 21 0.84 -5.69 -12.16
CA ILE A 21 -0.42 -5.42 -11.48
C ILE A 21 -1.54 -6.20 -12.18
N GLN A 22 -2.74 -6.26 -11.58
CA GLN A 22 -3.91 -6.74 -12.30
C GLN A 22 -4.46 -5.62 -13.20
N PRO A 23 -4.49 -5.79 -14.53
CA PRO A 23 -4.89 -4.73 -15.46
C PRO A 23 -6.31 -4.21 -15.25
N ASP A 24 -7.23 -5.07 -14.84
CA ASP A 24 -8.63 -4.72 -14.55
C ASP A 24 -8.76 -3.75 -13.37
N HIS A 25 -7.75 -3.70 -12.51
CA HIS A 25 -7.69 -2.78 -11.38
C HIS A 25 -6.94 -1.48 -11.69
N ALA A 26 -6.47 -1.27 -12.93
CA ALA A 26 -5.61 -0.13 -13.27
C ALA A 26 -6.22 1.21 -12.90
N ASP A 27 -7.50 1.45 -13.21
CA ASP A 27 -8.15 2.73 -12.94
C ASP A 27 -8.31 2.98 -11.44
N ARG A 28 -8.72 1.95 -10.70
CA ARG A 28 -8.82 2.01 -9.23
C ARG A 28 -7.45 2.23 -8.58
N LEU A 29 -6.41 1.53 -9.05
CA LEU A 29 -5.04 1.70 -8.55
C LEU A 29 -4.53 3.11 -8.85
N ARG A 30 -4.85 3.67 -10.02
CA ARG A 30 -4.43 5.03 -10.38
C ARG A 30 -5.09 6.06 -9.48
N LEU A 31 -6.38 5.91 -9.19
CA LEU A 31 -7.11 6.75 -8.25
C LEU A 31 -6.49 6.68 -6.84
N ILE A 32 -6.27 5.47 -6.32
CA ILE A 32 -5.74 5.27 -4.96
C ILE A 32 -4.32 5.83 -4.84
N LEU A 33 -3.43 5.51 -5.79
CA LEU A 33 -2.04 5.95 -5.76
C LEU A 33 -1.92 7.47 -5.93
N GLY A 34 -2.72 8.06 -6.82
CA GLY A 34 -2.76 9.52 -6.98
C GLY A 34 -3.27 10.22 -5.73
N ARG A 35 -4.30 9.67 -5.06
CA ARG A 35 -4.78 10.22 -3.79
C ARG A 35 -3.73 10.10 -2.70
N LEU A 36 -3.10 8.93 -2.55
CA LEU A 36 -2.03 8.71 -1.57
C LEU A 36 -0.84 9.67 -1.75
N ASP A 37 -0.52 10.05 -2.99
CA ASP A 37 0.56 10.99 -3.27
C ASP A 37 0.22 12.43 -2.86
N ALA A 38 -1.06 12.81 -2.96
CA ALA A 38 -1.56 14.14 -2.59
C ALA A 38 -1.98 14.27 -1.11
N SER A 39 -2.20 13.16 -0.42
CA SER A 39 -2.65 13.14 0.97
C SER A 39 -1.53 13.55 1.94
N VAL A 40 -1.90 14.33 2.96
CA VAL A 40 -0.99 14.73 4.05
C VAL A 40 -1.31 13.95 5.32
N THR A 41 -2.57 13.52 5.47
CA THR A 41 -3.06 12.76 6.62
C THR A 41 -3.80 11.49 6.16
N PRO A 42 -3.93 10.46 7.02
CA PRO A 42 -4.70 9.27 6.68
C PRO A 42 -6.18 9.55 6.35
N LEU A 43 -6.77 10.59 6.97
CA LEU A 43 -8.15 10.99 6.75
C LEU A 43 -8.40 11.51 5.34
N ASP A 44 -7.36 12.01 4.65
CA ASP A 44 -7.49 12.42 3.25
C ASP A 44 -7.87 11.24 2.34
N MET A 45 -7.65 10.01 2.77
CA MET A 45 -8.04 8.80 2.03
C MET A 45 -9.50 8.37 2.26
N ASP A 46 -10.26 9.03 3.14
CA ASP A 46 -11.65 8.70 3.45
C ASP A 46 -12.62 9.19 2.35
N LEU A 47 -12.39 8.74 1.12
CA LEU A 47 -13.23 9.05 -0.03
C LEU A 47 -14.35 8.00 -0.17
N PRO A 48 -15.54 8.41 -0.65
CA PRO A 48 -16.60 7.48 -0.99
C PRO A 48 -16.09 6.36 -1.92
N GLY A 49 -16.38 5.11 -1.56
CA GLY A 49 -15.97 3.93 -2.33
C GLY A 49 -14.56 3.39 -2.02
N LEU A 50 -13.71 4.13 -1.28
CA LEU A 50 -12.41 3.61 -0.84
C LEU A 50 -12.48 2.83 0.48
N ARG A 51 -13.58 2.97 1.24
CA ARG A 51 -13.88 2.23 2.47
C ARG A 51 -12.68 2.22 3.43
N LEU A 52 -12.23 3.41 3.84
CA LEU A 52 -11.08 3.53 4.73
C LEU A 52 -11.35 2.78 6.04
N HIS A 53 -10.43 1.90 6.41
CA HIS A 53 -10.49 1.15 7.66
C HIS A 53 -9.07 0.86 8.15
N SER A 54 -8.91 0.86 9.47
CA SER A 54 -7.64 0.44 10.08
C SER A 54 -7.46 -1.06 9.89
N LEU A 55 -6.25 -1.48 9.49
CA LEU A 55 -5.90 -2.89 9.42
C LEU A 55 -5.66 -3.41 10.85
N ARG A 56 -6.21 -4.58 11.16
CA ARG A 56 -5.95 -5.30 12.42
C ARG A 56 -5.11 -6.53 12.12
N GLY A 57 -3.94 -6.64 12.77
CA GLY A 57 -3.00 -7.75 12.60
C GLY A 57 -1.56 -7.27 12.45
N GLY A 58 -0.58 -8.14 12.74
CA GLY A 58 0.84 -7.83 12.63
C GLY A 58 1.39 -8.14 11.24
N ASN A 59 1.90 -7.14 10.53
CA ASN A 59 3.01 -7.36 9.59
C ASN A 59 4.31 -7.23 10.40
N ALA A 60 4.53 -8.15 11.35
CA ALA A 60 5.74 -8.18 12.15
C ALA A 60 6.86 -8.76 11.29
N ALA A 61 7.62 -7.89 10.63
CA ALA A 61 9.01 -8.20 10.35
C ALA A 61 9.82 -7.54 11.47
N LEU A 62 10.49 -8.39 12.26
CA LEU A 62 11.42 -8.09 13.35
C LEU A 62 10.78 -7.75 14.70
N VAL A 63 10.27 -8.78 15.37
CA VAL A 63 10.55 -8.94 16.80
C VAL A 63 11.73 -9.89 16.87
N ASP A 64 12.78 -9.48 17.56
CA ASP A 64 14.04 -10.20 17.69
C ASP A 64 13.80 -11.66 18.12
N TYR A 65 14.53 -12.58 17.48
CA TYR A 65 14.50 -14.03 17.71
C TYR A 65 15.16 -14.41 19.05
N GLU A 66 15.10 -13.55 20.07
CA GLU A 66 15.75 -13.77 21.38
C GLU A 66 14.80 -14.21 22.49
N ASP A 67 13.47 -14.13 22.29
CA ASP A 67 12.49 -14.56 23.31
C ASP A 67 11.96 -16.00 23.10
N TYR A 68 12.51 -16.75 22.14
CA TYR A 68 12.14 -18.17 21.91
C TYR A 68 13.14 -19.15 22.54
N HIS A 69 13.53 -18.88 23.79
CA HIS A 69 14.17 -19.81 24.72
C HIS A 69 13.84 -19.28 26.12
N SER A 70 13.23 -19.96 27.08
CA SER A 70 12.95 -21.36 27.43
C SER A 70 12.08 -21.28 28.73
N PRO A 71 11.58 -22.35 29.37
CA PRO A 71 11.19 -23.68 28.91
C PRO A 71 9.67 -23.95 29.00
#